data_AF-A0A2H9MKB1-F1
#
_entry.id   AF-A0A2H9MKB1-F1
#
_cell.length_a   1.000
_cell.length_b   1.000
_cell.length_c   1.000
_cell.angle_alpha   90.00
_cell.angle_beta   90.00
_cell.angle_gamma   90.00
#
_symmetry.space_group_name_H-M   'P 1'
#
loop_
_entity.id
_entity.type
_entity.pdbx_description
1 polymer ?
#
loop_
_entity_poly.entity_id
_entity_poly.type
_entity_poly.pdbx_seq_one_letter_code
_entity_poly.pdbx_strand_id
1 'polypeptide(L)'
;MEEKEKKIKIKIGHEEKRMNEINYEISEAEKILEKEKKLDEEIKERKELEKIYRELVDEEEKFKENMAYIILKDELKKAVENINKKKDEIIKARIKQGRINAQEELLESILHSGRCICGTPVSTSNYGKHEISMLLENLKHEEEKIGKIKDFYIGPGDLSSALEKVRNININPLIIKNEKGKIEDGLNKKTRLSKMGIILKNLNEKRVEGKARELRIEELKSEFAEIKDMVEEKREKIKANKKRKTLKKIRNTERLISVLDEITEETKRLKKMETEKKASSILRSVTNKPREYKDVDVENRNIKNVSSELSDGEKHVLALSFLGGIKKDMMVVDMPFTRLDKTHKRKLLKKIPSLAEQVILMDTDVDEIKNLTENVYHIRHDQERRISVIT
;
A
#
# COMPACT_ATOMS: atom_id res chain seq x y z
N MET A 1 36.67 14.19 -12.17
CA MET A 1 35.70 13.67 -11.17
C MET A 1 34.26 14.03 -11.50
N GLU A 2 33.96 15.24 -11.97
CA GLU A 2 32.60 15.63 -12.42
C GLU A 2 32.10 14.77 -13.59
N GLU A 3 32.99 14.37 -14.49
CA GLU A 3 32.66 13.49 -15.62
C GLU A 3 32.24 12.07 -15.17
N LYS A 4 32.87 11.55 -14.11
CA LYS A 4 32.49 10.27 -13.49
C LYS A 4 31.14 10.37 -12.79
N GLU A 5 30.85 11.49 -12.11
CA GLU A 5 29.54 11.74 -11.50
C GLU A 5 28.43 11.89 -12.54
N LYS A 6 28.69 12.57 -13.67
CA LYS A 6 27.75 12.64 -14.81
C LYS A 6 27.46 11.25 -15.38
N LYS A 7 28.50 10.43 -15.62
CA LYS A 7 28.32 9.04 -16.11
C LYS A 7 27.50 8.18 -15.14
N ILE A 8 27.70 8.31 -13.83
CA ILE A 8 26.93 7.55 -12.83
C ILE A 8 25.47 8.03 -12.80
N LYS A 9 25.20 9.34 -12.90
CA LYS A 9 23.83 9.87 -12.97
C LYS A 9 23.06 9.38 -14.19
N ILE A 10 23.72 9.35 -15.35
CA ILE A 10 23.12 8.81 -16.58
C ILE A 10 22.77 7.33 -16.40
N LYS A 11 23.68 6.54 -15.81
CA LYS A 11 23.39 5.13 -15.50
C LYS A 11 22.22 4.96 -14.53
N ILE A 12 22.14 5.78 -13.48
CA ILE A 12 21.01 5.76 -12.54
C ILE A 12 19.69 6.05 -13.29
N GLY A 13 19.66 7.05 -14.17
CA GLY A 13 18.46 7.36 -14.95
C GLY A 13 18.04 6.24 -15.91
N HIS A 14 18.98 5.47 -16.45
CA HIS A 14 18.67 4.27 -17.25
C HIS A 14 18.09 3.15 -16.39
N GLU A 15 18.67 2.86 -15.23
CA GLU A 15 18.15 1.84 -14.31
C GLU A 15 16.78 2.23 -13.73
N GLU A 16 16.54 3.51 -13.45
CA GLU A 16 15.24 4.02 -12.99
C GLU A 16 14.15 3.88 -14.07
N LYS A 17 14.48 4.09 -15.34
CA LYS A 17 13.57 3.80 -16.45
C LYS A 17 13.23 2.31 -16.55
N ARG A 18 14.26 1.46 -16.48
CA ARG A 18 14.09 0.00 -16.51
C ARG A 18 13.25 -0.51 -15.32
N MET A 19 13.45 0.05 -14.12
CA MET A 19 12.59 -0.22 -12.96
C MET A 19 11.13 0.13 -13.22
N ASN A 20 10.85 1.27 -13.85
CA ASN A 20 9.47 1.69 -14.14
C ASN A 20 8.81 0.77 -15.19
N GLU A 21 9.56 0.33 -16.19
CA GLU A 21 9.11 -0.65 -17.18
C GLU A 21 8.77 -1.99 -16.52
N ILE A 22 9.67 -2.52 -15.66
CA ILE A 22 9.43 -3.76 -14.91
C ILE A 22 8.21 -3.64 -13.98
N ASN A 23 8.05 -2.51 -13.28
CA ASN A 23 6.89 -2.28 -12.42
C ASN A 23 5.57 -2.25 -13.22
N TYR A 24 5.60 -1.69 -14.43
CA TYR A 24 4.43 -1.70 -15.31
C TYR A 24 4.08 -3.14 -15.74
N GLU A 25 5.08 -3.93 -16.13
CA GLU A 25 4.90 -5.35 -16.48
C GLU A 25 4.34 -6.17 -15.32
N ILE A 26 4.84 -5.97 -14.09
CA ILE A 26 4.31 -6.61 -12.89
C ILE A 26 2.84 -6.25 -12.68
N SER A 27 2.48 -4.97 -12.80
CA SER A 27 1.10 -4.51 -12.60
C SER A 27 0.13 -5.12 -13.62
N GLU A 28 0.51 -5.20 -14.90
CA GLU A 28 -0.32 -5.86 -15.92
C GLU A 28 -0.46 -7.36 -15.66
N ALA A 29 0.61 -8.03 -15.24
CA ALA A 29 0.58 -9.46 -14.92
C ALA A 29 -0.31 -9.77 -13.69
N GLU A 30 -0.28 -8.92 -12.65
CA GLU A 30 -1.15 -9.03 -11.47
C GLU A 30 -2.64 -8.90 -11.83
N LYS A 31 -3.00 -7.99 -12.74
CA LYS A 31 -4.40 -7.86 -13.24
C LYS A 31 -4.89 -9.11 -13.95
N ILE A 32 -4.01 -9.80 -14.68
CA ILE A 32 -4.34 -11.05 -15.37
C ILE A 32 -4.57 -12.17 -14.34
N LEU A 33 -3.72 -12.25 -13.33
CA LEU A 33 -3.82 -13.21 -12.23
C LEU A 33 -5.12 -13.07 -11.43
N GLU A 34 -5.54 -11.82 -11.18
CA GLU A 34 -6.83 -11.51 -10.54
C GLU A 34 -8.02 -12.07 -11.36
N LYS A 35 -7.96 -11.96 -12.69
CA LYS A 35 -8.99 -12.51 -13.58
C LYS A 35 -8.98 -14.04 -13.59
N GLU A 36 -7.80 -14.67 -13.50
CA GLU A 36 -7.68 -16.13 -13.41
C GLU A 36 -8.27 -16.67 -12.10
N LYS A 37 -8.04 -16.01 -10.97
CA LYS A 37 -8.63 -16.41 -9.67
C LYS A 37 -10.15 -16.40 -9.69
N LYS A 38 -10.76 -15.35 -10.25
CA LYS A 38 -12.23 -15.26 -10.40
C LYS A 38 -12.78 -16.39 -11.27
N LEU A 39 -12.04 -16.75 -12.32
CA LEU A 39 -12.44 -17.82 -13.22
C LEU A 39 -12.33 -19.21 -12.54
N ASP A 40 -11.35 -19.42 -11.69
CA ASP A 40 -11.23 -20.65 -10.88
C ASP A 40 -12.40 -20.82 -9.89
N GLU A 41 -12.89 -19.72 -9.31
CA GLU A 41 -14.09 -19.74 -8.45
C GLU A 41 -15.34 -20.13 -9.25
N GLU A 42 -15.54 -19.55 -10.44
CA GLU A 42 -16.64 -19.91 -11.34
C GLU A 42 -16.59 -21.39 -11.78
N ILE A 43 -15.39 -21.95 -11.98
CA ILE A 43 -15.20 -23.37 -12.30
C ILE A 43 -15.62 -24.28 -11.13
N LYS A 44 -15.30 -23.90 -9.89
CA LYS A 44 -15.70 -24.67 -8.69
C LYS A 44 -17.21 -24.68 -8.55
N GLU A 45 -17.86 -23.51 -8.64
CA GLU A 45 -19.31 -23.39 -8.58
C GLU A 45 -20.00 -24.24 -9.66
N ARG A 46 -19.41 -24.29 -10.87
CA ARG A 46 -19.90 -25.16 -11.96
C ARG A 46 -19.84 -26.64 -11.63
N LYS A 47 -18.76 -27.12 -11.00
CA LYS A 47 -18.64 -28.55 -10.60
C LYS A 47 -19.69 -28.93 -9.58
N GLU A 48 -20.02 -28.02 -8.66
CA GLU A 48 -21.11 -28.24 -7.70
C GLU A 48 -22.46 -28.28 -8.40
N LEU A 49 -22.71 -27.36 -9.35
CA LEU A 49 -23.93 -27.39 -10.16
C LEU A 49 -24.06 -28.65 -11.02
N GLU A 50 -22.96 -29.17 -11.60
CA GLU A 50 -22.95 -30.45 -12.33
C GLU A 50 -23.24 -31.66 -11.43
N LYS A 51 -22.82 -31.60 -10.16
CA LYS A 51 -23.15 -32.64 -9.17
C LYS A 51 -24.65 -32.61 -8.84
N ILE A 52 -25.19 -31.42 -8.53
CA ILE A 52 -26.61 -31.22 -8.26
C ILE A 52 -27.45 -31.65 -9.48
N TYR A 53 -26.99 -31.36 -10.70
CA TYR A 53 -27.67 -31.78 -11.92
C TYR A 53 -27.77 -33.32 -12.04
N ARG A 54 -26.70 -34.06 -11.72
CA ARG A 54 -26.73 -35.53 -11.72
C ARG A 54 -27.72 -36.06 -10.69
N GLU A 55 -27.70 -35.50 -9.48
CA GLU A 55 -28.64 -35.87 -8.42
C GLU A 55 -30.10 -35.64 -8.85
N LEU A 56 -30.41 -34.52 -9.51
CA LEU A 56 -31.75 -34.23 -10.03
C LEU A 56 -32.18 -35.18 -11.16
N VAL A 57 -31.27 -35.59 -12.03
CA VAL A 57 -31.58 -36.58 -13.08
C VAL A 57 -31.89 -37.94 -12.47
N ASP A 58 -31.12 -38.36 -11.47
CA ASP A 58 -31.36 -39.61 -10.74
C ASP A 58 -32.70 -39.56 -9.98
N GLU A 59 -33.05 -38.41 -9.40
CA GLU A 59 -34.37 -38.20 -8.79
C GLU A 59 -35.51 -38.24 -9.82
N GLU A 60 -35.31 -37.67 -11.02
CA GLU A 60 -36.29 -37.74 -12.12
C GLU A 60 -36.52 -39.18 -12.57
N GLU A 61 -35.46 -40.00 -12.70
CA GLU A 61 -35.59 -41.42 -13.06
C GLU A 61 -36.32 -42.20 -11.97
N LYS A 62 -35.95 -42.03 -10.71
CA LYS A 62 -36.66 -42.63 -9.57
C LYS A 62 -38.12 -42.20 -9.52
N PHE A 63 -38.42 -40.94 -9.84
CA PHE A 63 -39.79 -40.44 -9.93
C PHE A 63 -40.56 -41.12 -11.06
N LYS A 64 -39.96 -41.28 -12.25
CA LYS A 64 -40.57 -42.00 -13.38
C LYS A 64 -40.83 -43.48 -13.05
N GLU A 65 -39.88 -44.16 -12.44
CA GLU A 65 -40.03 -45.56 -12.00
C GLU A 65 -41.17 -45.71 -10.98
N ASN A 66 -41.30 -44.77 -10.06
CA ASN A 66 -42.33 -44.80 -9.01
C ASN A 66 -43.65 -44.13 -9.42
N MET A 67 -43.74 -43.52 -10.61
CA MET A 67 -44.89 -42.73 -11.05
C MET A 67 -46.18 -43.58 -11.06
N ALA A 68 -46.09 -44.81 -11.57
CA ALA A 68 -47.23 -45.73 -11.60
C ALA A 68 -47.72 -46.07 -10.18
N TYR A 69 -46.80 -46.29 -9.23
CA TYR A 69 -47.15 -46.53 -7.85
C TYR A 69 -47.76 -45.27 -7.20
N ILE A 70 -47.17 -44.09 -7.39
CA ILE A 70 -47.66 -42.82 -6.82
C ILE A 70 -49.09 -42.52 -7.28
N ILE A 71 -49.38 -42.73 -8.57
CA ILE A 71 -50.72 -42.49 -9.15
C ILE A 71 -51.75 -43.50 -8.63
N LEU A 72 -51.34 -44.76 -8.44
CA LEU A 72 -52.27 -45.86 -8.17
C LEU A 72 -52.36 -46.23 -6.67
N LYS A 73 -51.50 -45.68 -5.81
CA LYS A 73 -51.35 -46.08 -4.40
C LYS A 73 -52.67 -46.08 -3.64
N ASP A 74 -53.41 -44.98 -3.71
CA ASP A 74 -54.64 -44.82 -2.94
C ASP A 74 -55.77 -45.71 -3.47
N GLU A 75 -55.84 -45.91 -4.78
CA GLU A 75 -56.85 -46.76 -5.41
C GLU A 75 -56.56 -48.25 -5.23
N LEU A 76 -55.28 -48.65 -5.29
CA LEU A 76 -54.84 -50.00 -4.91
C LEU A 76 -55.16 -50.28 -3.44
N LYS A 77 -54.95 -49.31 -2.55
CA LYS A 77 -55.29 -49.44 -1.13
C LYS A 77 -56.80 -49.67 -0.93
N LYS A 78 -57.66 -48.89 -1.60
CA LYS A 78 -59.12 -49.08 -1.59
C LYS A 78 -59.55 -50.43 -2.16
N ALA A 79 -58.89 -50.89 -3.23
CA ALA A 79 -59.16 -52.20 -3.84
C ALA A 79 -58.85 -53.34 -2.85
N VAL A 80 -57.70 -53.30 -2.19
CA VAL A 80 -57.31 -54.28 -1.16
C VAL A 80 -58.26 -54.25 0.03
N GLU A 81 -58.64 -53.07 0.51
CA GLU A 81 -59.62 -52.92 1.61
C GLU A 81 -60.98 -53.54 1.27
N ASN A 82 -61.45 -53.36 0.03
CA ASN A 82 -62.71 -53.96 -0.43
C ASN A 82 -62.64 -55.49 -0.53
N ILE A 83 -61.51 -56.05 -1.00
CA ILE A 83 -61.29 -57.51 -1.03
C ILE A 83 -61.31 -58.08 0.39
N ASN A 84 -60.65 -57.40 1.33
CA ASN A 84 -60.63 -57.83 2.73
C ASN A 84 -62.02 -57.79 3.37
N LYS A 85 -62.82 -56.75 3.12
CA LYS A 85 -64.21 -56.67 3.61
C LYS A 85 -65.07 -57.83 3.10
N LYS A 86 -65.00 -58.13 1.80
CA LYS A 86 -65.72 -59.28 1.21
C LYS A 86 -65.30 -60.60 1.84
N LYS A 87 -63.99 -60.79 2.06
CA LYS A 87 -63.46 -61.98 2.74
C LYS A 87 -64.05 -62.13 4.15
N ASP A 88 -64.11 -61.05 4.91
CA ASP A 88 -64.65 -61.06 6.28
C ASP A 88 -66.15 -61.39 6.31
N GLU A 89 -66.93 -60.86 5.37
CA GLU A 89 -68.36 -61.16 5.23
C GLU A 89 -68.60 -62.64 4.93
N ILE A 90 -67.80 -63.23 4.04
CA ILE A 90 -67.88 -64.65 3.67
C ILE A 90 -67.49 -65.55 4.85
N ILE A 91 -66.44 -65.20 5.60
CA ILE A 91 -66.04 -65.94 6.80
C ILE A 91 -67.20 -65.94 7.82
N LYS A 92 -67.85 -64.80 8.06
CA LYS A 92 -69.01 -64.71 8.96
C LYS A 92 -70.16 -65.57 8.48
N ALA A 93 -70.47 -65.55 7.19
CA ALA A 93 -71.52 -66.38 6.61
C ALA A 93 -71.22 -67.88 6.77
N ARG A 94 -69.96 -68.31 6.56
CA ARG A 94 -69.53 -69.71 6.74
C ARG A 94 -69.61 -70.17 8.20
N ILE A 95 -69.25 -69.31 9.16
CA ILE A 95 -69.43 -69.61 10.59
C ILE A 95 -70.91 -69.79 10.92
N LYS A 96 -71.78 -68.92 10.39
CA LYS A 96 -73.24 -69.02 10.58
C LYS A 96 -73.79 -70.32 9.99
N GLN A 97 -73.37 -70.67 8.77
CA GLN A 97 -73.71 -71.92 8.11
C GLN A 97 -73.32 -73.13 8.97
N GLY A 98 -72.07 -73.21 9.43
CA GLY A 98 -71.61 -74.32 10.25
C GLY A 98 -72.40 -74.49 11.55
N ARG A 99 -72.90 -73.38 12.14
CA ARG A 99 -73.78 -73.44 13.31
C ARG A 99 -75.16 -74.00 12.98
N ILE A 100 -75.75 -73.60 11.86
CA ILE A 100 -77.06 -74.11 11.41
C ILE A 100 -76.95 -75.61 11.13
N ASN A 101 -75.95 -76.04 10.36
CA ASN A 101 -75.75 -77.46 10.03
C ASN A 101 -75.59 -78.32 11.30
N ALA A 102 -74.83 -77.85 12.30
CA ALA A 102 -74.69 -78.56 13.57
C ALA A 102 -76.00 -78.62 14.38
N GLN A 103 -76.84 -77.58 14.31
CA GLN A 103 -78.16 -77.57 14.92
C GLN A 103 -79.13 -78.52 14.19
N GLU A 104 -79.10 -78.56 12.86
CA GLU A 104 -79.89 -79.49 12.06
C GLU A 104 -79.53 -80.94 12.36
N GLU A 105 -78.24 -81.29 12.33
CA GLU A 105 -77.76 -82.63 12.65
C GLU A 105 -78.20 -83.07 14.06
N LEU A 106 -78.15 -82.15 15.02
CA LEU A 106 -78.62 -82.40 16.38
C LEU A 106 -80.14 -82.68 16.41
N LEU A 107 -80.96 -81.85 15.77
CA LEU A 107 -82.42 -82.04 15.76
C LEU A 107 -82.83 -83.30 15.00
N GLU A 108 -82.16 -83.61 13.89
CA GLU A 108 -82.34 -84.88 13.16
C GLU A 108 -81.99 -86.07 14.03
N SER A 109 -80.90 -86.02 14.81
CA SER A 109 -80.52 -87.11 15.73
C SER A 109 -81.54 -87.32 16.85
N ILE A 110 -82.14 -86.25 17.37
CA ILE A 110 -83.19 -86.30 18.39
C ILE A 110 -84.47 -86.91 17.81
N LEU A 111 -84.85 -86.52 16.58
CA LEU A 111 -86.01 -87.09 15.88
C LEU A 111 -85.84 -88.59 15.61
N HIS A 112 -84.65 -89.01 15.19
CA HIS A 112 -84.33 -90.42 14.90
C HIS A 112 -84.27 -91.28 16.15
N SER A 113 -83.58 -90.82 17.19
CA SER A 113 -83.40 -91.58 18.44
C SER A 113 -84.65 -91.60 19.32
N GLY A 114 -85.57 -90.66 19.12
CA GLY A 114 -86.78 -90.50 19.94
C GLY A 114 -86.48 -90.11 21.39
N ARG A 115 -85.25 -89.66 21.68
CA ARG A 115 -84.79 -89.24 23.00
C ARG A 115 -84.07 -87.90 22.90
N CYS A 116 -84.29 -87.04 23.88
CA CYS A 116 -83.55 -85.79 24.03
C CYS A 116 -82.12 -86.08 24.52
N ILE A 117 -81.21 -85.11 24.34
CA ILE A 117 -79.82 -85.16 24.81
C ILE A 117 -79.72 -85.45 26.31
N CYS A 118 -80.69 -84.98 27.11
CA CYS A 118 -80.75 -85.25 28.55
C CYS A 118 -81.29 -86.66 28.90
N GLY A 119 -81.58 -87.50 27.91
CA GLY A 119 -82.09 -88.87 28.09
C GLY A 119 -83.61 -88.99 28.18
N THR A 120 -84.33 -87.88 28.32
CA THR A 120 -85.80 -87.86 28.36
C THR A 120 -86.39 -88.29 27.02
N PRO A 121 -87.32 -89.27 26.99
CA PRO A 121 -87.99 -89.64 25.74
C PRO A 121 -88.79 -88.46 25.19
N VAL A 122 -88.65 -88.20 23.90
CA VAL A 122 -89.46 -87.20 23.21
C VAL A 122 -90.88 -87.76 23.17
N SER A 123 -91.79 -87.14 23.93
CA SER A 123 -93.16 -87.62 24.15
C SER A 123 -93.79 -88.18 22.88
N THR A 124 -94.40 -89.36 22.97
CA THR A 124 -95.12 -90.02 21.87
C THR A 124 -96.42 -89.33 21.48
N SER A 125 -96.86 -88.31 22.25
CA SER A 125 -97.91 -87.40 21.78
C SER A 125 -97.34 -86.53 20.64
N ASN A 126 -98.11 -86.37 19.56
CA ASN A 126 -97.68 -85.74 18.30
C ASN A 126 -97.02 -84.35 18.46
N TYR A 127 -97.21 -83.67 19.59
CA TYR A 127 -96.72 -82.30 19.82
C TYR A 127 -95.19 -82.18 19.84
N GLY A 128 -94.48 -83.05 20.58
CA GLY A 128 -93.03 -82.91 20.75
C GLY A 128 -92.23 -83.16 19.47
N LYS A 129 -92.64 -84.16 18.68
CA LYS A 129 -92.04 -84.43 17.37
C LYS A 129 -92.41 -83.34 16.36
N HIS A 130 -93.63 -82.82 16.41
CA HIS A 130 -94.07 -81.76 15.51
C HIS A 130 -93.27 -80.46 15.72
N GLU A 131 -93.04 -80.06 16.97
CA GLU A 131 -92.28 -78.84 17.28
C GLU A 131 -90.82 -78.92 16.79
N ILE A 132 -90.17 -80.08 16.98
CA ILE A 132 -88.81 -80.31 16.50
C ILE A 132 -88.77 -80.31 14.96
N SER A 133 -89.76 -80.91 14.31
CA SER A 133 -89.87 -80.87 12.84
C SER A 133 -90.05 -79.44 12.31
N MET A 134 -90.88 -78.61 12.96
CA MET A 134 -91.01 -77.20 12.58
C MET A 134 -89.71 -76.41 12.78
N LEU A 135 -88.98 -76.65 13.87
CA LEU A 135 -87.67 -76.03 14.09
C LEU A 135 -86.66 -76.45 13.03
N LEU A 136 -86.66 -77.73 12.64
CA LEU A 136 -85.81 -78.24 11.56
C LEU A 136 -86.16 -77.58 10.23
N GLU A 137 -87.44 -77.44 9.91
CA GLU A 137 -87.89 -76.80 8.67
C GLU A 137 -87.53 -75.31 8.61
N ASN A 138 -87.62 -74.61 9.75
CA ASN A 138 -87.16 -73.23 9.87
C ASN A 138 -85.64 -73.09 9.70
N LEU A 139 -84.85 -74.02 10.26
CA LEU A 139 -83.39 -74.04 10.09
C LEU A 139 -83.01 -74.33 8.63
N LYS A 140 -83.68 -75.29 7.97
CA LYS A 140 -83.48 -75.59 6.55
C LYS A 140 -83.81 -74.39 5.67
N HIS A 141 -84.87 -73.65 6.01
CA HIS A 141 -85.19 -72.39 5.32
C HIS A 141 -84.15 -71.29 5.60
N GLU A 142 -83.56 -71.22 6.80
CA GLU A 142 -82.43 -70.31 7.07
C GLU A 142 -81.16 -70.73 6.31
N GLU A 143 -80.91 -72.03 6.17
CA GLU A 143 -79.82 -72.61 5.39
C GLU A 143 -79.95 -72.21 3.90
N GLU A 144 -81.16 -72.35 3.34
CA GLU A 144 -81.47 -71.93 1.97
C GLU A 144 -81.30 -70.42 1.75
N LYS A 145 -81.64 -69.59 2.73
CA LYS A 145 -81.42 -68.13 2.68
C LYS A 145 -79.95 -67.74 2.68
N ILE A 146 -79.09 -68.52 3.36
CA ILE A 146 -77.63 -68.29 3.37
C ILE A 146 -77.01 -68.78 2.06
N GLY A 147 -77.63 -69.78 1.42
CA GLY A 147 -77.20 -70.39 0.17
C GLY A 147 -75.99 -71.31 0.37
N LYS A 148 -75.83 -72.32 -0.49
CA LYS A 148 -74.64 -73.19 -0.46
C LYS A 148 -73.39 -72.37 -0.82
N ILE A 149 -72.65 -71.94 0.20
CA ILE A 149 -71.37 -71.24 0.04
C ILE A 149 -70.36 -72.22 -0.58
N LYS A 150 -70.21 -72.19 -1.92
CA LYS A 150 -69.13 -72.89 -2.62
C LYS A 150 -67.79 -72.35 -2.14
N ASP A 151 -66.76 -73.21 -2.11
CA ASP A 151 -65.44 -72.87 -1.61
C ASP A 151 -64.90 -71.56 -2.20
N PHE A 152 -64.51 -70.65 -1.30
CA PHE A 152 -63.96 -69.37 -1.67
C PHE A 152 -62.55 -69.55 -2.23
N TYR A 153 -62.45 -69.72 -3.55
CA TYR A 153 -61.25 -69.38 -4.29
C TYR A 153 -61.32 -67.88 -4.60
N ILE A 154 -60.32 -67.11 -4.15
CA ILE A 154 -60.04 -65.81 -4.76
C ILE A 154 -59.61 -66.11 -6.20
N GLY A 155 -60.58 -66.15 -7.11
CA GLY A 155 -60.31 -66.39 -8.51
C GLY A 155 -59.67 -65.15 -9.14
N PRO A 156 -58.92 -65.30 -10.25
CA PRO A 156 -58.38 -64.17 -11.01
C PRO A 156 -59.46 -63.14 -11.42
N GLY A 157 -60.73 -63.52 -11.48
CA GLY A 157 -61.87 -62.63 -11.77
C GLY A 157 -62.14 -61.54 -10.73
N ASP A 158 -61.94 -61.80 -9.43
CA ASP A 158 -62.16 -60.79 -8.38
C ASP A 158 -61.06 -59.74 -8.37
N LEU A 159 -59.82 -60.17 -8.62
CA LEU A 159 -58.69 -59.25 -8.81
C LEU A 159 -58.86 -58.44 -10.09
N SER A 160 -59.35 -59.08 -11.16
CA SER A 160 -59.61 -58.41 -12.45
C SER A 160 -60.71 -57.34 -12.34
N SER A 161 -61.79 -57.59 -11.58
CA SER A 161 -62.86 -56.61 -11.38
C SER A 161 -62.44 -55.45 -10.46
N ALA A 162 -61.58 -55.72 -9.47
CA ALA A 162 -60.96 -54.67 -8.66
C ALA A 162 -59.97 -53.82 -9.48
N LEU A 163 -59.20 -54.44 -10.38
CA LEU A 163 -58.27 -53.78 -11.29
C LEU A 163 -58.99 -53.01 -12.42
N GLU A 164 -60.17 -53.45 -12.87
CA GLU A 164 -60.98 -52.67 -13.82
C GLU A 164 -61.41 -51.30 -13.25
N LYS A 165 -61.68 -51.23 -11.93
CA LYS A 165 -61.95 -49.94 -11.27
C LYS A 165 -60.73 -49.03 -11.24
N VAL A 166 -59.53 -49.62 -11.16
CA VAL A 166 -58.25 -48.90 -11.28
C VAL A 166 -58.00 -48.45 -12.73
N ARG A 167 -58.50 -49.19 -13.73
CA ARG A 167 -58.36 -48.87 -15.15
C ARG A 167 -59.13 -47.61 -15.58
N ASN A 168 -60.15 -47.20 -14.82
CA ASN A 168 -61.00 -46.04 -15.10
C ASN A 168 -60.63 -44.79 -14.28
N ILE A 169 -59.44 -44.75 -13.66
CA ILE A 169 -58.98 -43.59 -12.91
C ILE A 169 -58.70 -42.42 -13.87
N ASN A 170 -59.45 -41.33 -13.70
CA ASN A 170 -59.16 -40.05 -14.32
C ASN A 170 -58.01 -39.40 -13.55
N ILE A 171 -56.79 -39.53 -14.06
CA ILE A 171 -55.57 -39.00 -13.42
C ILE A 171 -55.69 -37.48 -13.30
N ASN A 172 -55.70 -36.95 -12.08
CA ASN A 172 -55.80 -35.51 -11.85
C ASN A 172 -54.55 -34.79 -12.44
N PRO A 173 -54.69 -33.96 -13.49
CA PRO A 173 -53.57 -33.35 -14.20
C PRO A 173 -52.69 -32.45 -13.32
N LEU A 174 -53.23 -31.97 -12.19
CA LEU A 174 -52.54 -31.06 -11.27
C LEU A 174 -51.34 -31.71 -10.55
N ILE A 175 -51.38 -33.02 -10.30
CA ILE A 175 -50.29 -33.75 -9.63
C ILE A 175 -49.07 -33.85 -10.58
N ILE A 176 -49.33 -34.16 -11.85
CA ILE A 176 -48.30 -34.23 -12.89
C ILE A 176 -47.73 -32.82 -13.16
N LYS A 177 -48.57 -31.78 -13.16
CA LYS A 177 -48.14 -30.40 -13.41
C LYS A 177 -47.23 -29.84 -12.30
N ASN A 178 -47.53 -30.11 -11.03
CA ASN A 178 -46.72 -29.62 -9.91
C ASN A 178 -45.35 -30.29 -9.81
N GLU A 179 -45.27 -31.59 -10.05
CA GLU A 179 -43.99 -32.32 -10.04
C GLU A 179 -43.15 -31.99 -11.29
N LYS A 180 -43.79 -31.86 -12.45
CA LYS A 180 -43.13 -31.43 -13.69
C LYS A 180 -42.58 -29.99 -13.60
N GLY A 181 -43.29 -29.07 -12.94
CA GLY A 181 -42.82 -27.70 -12.72
C GLY A 181 -41.54 -27.61 -11.89
N LYS A 182 -41.40 -28.43 -10.84
CA LYS A 182 -40.17 -28.50 -10.03
C LYS A 182 -38.96 -29.00 -10.82
N ILE A 183 -39.18 -29.95 -11.73
CA ILE A 183 -38.12 -30.54 -12.58
C ILE A 183 -37.74 -29.58 -13.73
N GLU A 184 -38.71 -28.91 -14.34
CA GLU A 184 -38.48 -27.93 -15.43
C GLU A 184 -37.72 -26.68 -14.95
N ASP A 185 -37.96 -26.20 -13.73
CA ASP A 185 -37.18 -25.11 -13.11
C ASP A 185 -35.72 -25.51 -12.86
N GLY A 186 -35.45 -26.79 -12.57
CA GLY A 186 -34.08 -27.34 -12.48
C GLY A 186 -33.39 -27.46 -13.85
N LEU A 187 -34.15 -27.79 -14.89
CA LEU A 187 -33.64 -28.02 -16.26
C LEU A 187 -33.30 -26.72 -17.01
N ASN A 188 -33.87 -25.56 -16.66
CA ASN A 188 -33.47 -24.28 -17.25
C ASN A 188 -32.00 -23.88 -16.98
N LYS A 189 -31.30 -24.56 -16.05
CA LYS A 189 -29.84 -24.45 -15.85
C LYS A 189 -29.00 -25.20 -16.90
N LYS A 190 -29.59 -26.16 -17.62
CA LYS A 190 -28.94 -27.08 -18.58
C LYS A 190 -28.39 -26.38 -19.82
N THR A 191 -29.05 -25.30 -20.26
CA THR A 191 -28.68 -24.53 -21.47
C THR A 191 -27.42 -23.66 -21.27
N ARG A 192 -26.98 -23.41 -20.03
CA ARG A 192 -25.71 -22.73 -19.71
C ARG A 192 -24.51 -23.69 -19.69
N LEU A 193 -24.72 -24.98 -19.39
CA LEU A 193 -23.64 -25.96 -19.18
C LEU A 193 -22.92 -26.37 -20.48
N SER A 194 -23.63 -26.46 -21.62
CA SER A 194 -23.05 -26.93 -22.89
C SER A 194 -22.11 -25.92 -23.56
N LYS A 195 -22.34 -24.61 -23.39
CA LYS A 195 -21.45 -23.56 -23.91
C LYS A 195 -20.13 -23.41 -23.13
N MET A 196 -20.07 -23.90 -21.89
CA MET A 196 -18.88 -23.77 -21.01
C MET A 196 -17.85 -24.91 -21.16
N GLY A 197 -18.22 -26.07 -21.72
CA GLY A 197 -17.30 -27.20 -21.91
C GLY A 197 -16.16 -26.91 -22.91
N ILE A 198 -16.42 -26.07 -23.91
CA ILE A 198 -15.42 -25.62 -24.89
C ILE A 198 -14.45 -24.60 -24.27
N ILE A 199 -14.91 -23.82 -23.29
CA ILE A 199 -14.08 -22.83 -22.57
C ILE A 199 -13.06 -23.53 -21.64
N LEU A 200 -13.43 -24.67 -21.04
CA LEU A 200 -12.58 -25.44 -20.13
C LEU A 200 -11.32 -26.04 -20.75
N LYS A 201 -11.38 -26.43 -22.04
CA LYS A 201 -10.21 -27.00 -22.72
C LYS A 201 -9.12 -25.94 -22.96
N ASN A 202 -9.54 -24.72 -23.31
CA ASN A 202 -8.65 -23.56 -23.45
C ASN A 202 -8.13 -23.02 -22.10
N LEU A 203 -8.74 -23.41 -20.98
CA LEU A 203 -8.39 -22.94 -19.64
C LEU A 203 -7.23 -23.70 -18.99
N ASN A 204 -7.12 -25.00 -19.23
CA ASN A 204 -5.98 -25.77 -18.75
C ASN A 204 -4.67 -25.30 -19.41
N GLU A 205 -4.72 -24.87 -20.67
CA GLU A 205 -3.57 -24.24 -21.35
C GLU A 205 -3.20 -22.90 -20.70
N LYS A 206 -4.19 -22.05 -20.40
CA LYS A 206 -3.97 -20.78 -19.68
C LYS A 206 -3.46 -20.96 -18.25
N ARG A 207 -3.82 -22.03 -17.56
CA ARG A 207 -3.33 -22.33 -16.20
C ARG A 207 -1.84 -22.67 -16.16
N VAL A 208 -1.32 -23.34 -17.20
CA VAL A 208 0.13 -23.59 -17.33
C VAL A 208 0.86 -22.28 -17.63
N GLU A 209 0.26 -21.39 -18.44
CA GLU A 209 0.78 -20.02 -18.64
C GLU A 209 0.77 -19.18 -17.36
N GLY A 210 -0.28 -19.28 -16.53
CA GLY A 210 -0.41 -18.53 -15.27
C GLY A 210 0.72 -18.84 -14.28
N LYS A 211 1.06 -20.13 -14.09
CA LYS A 211 2.21 -20.52 -13.26
C LYS A 211 3.55 -20.06 -13.83
N ALA A 212 3.71 -20.10 -15.15
CA ALA A 212 4.92 -19.57 -15.79
C ALA A 212 5.03 -18.04 -15.61
N ARG A 213 3.89 -17.33 -15.63
CA ARG A 213 3.82 -15.90 -15.33
C ARG A 213 4.09 -15.58 -13.86
N GLU A 214 3.60 -16.38 -12.91
CA GLU A 214 3.93 -16.22 -11.48
C GLU A 214 5.44 -16.31 -11.25
N LEU A 215 6.08 -17.35 -11.79
CA LEU A 215 7.54 -17.51 -11.72
C LEU A 215 8.25 -16.31 -12.35
N ARG A 216 7.75 -15.80 -13.48
CA ARG A 216 8.33 -14.63 -14.15
C ARG A 216 8.16 -13.34 -13.32
N ILE A 217 7.04 -13.15 -12.64
CA ILE A 217 6.83 -12.01 -11.73
C ILE A 217 7.81 -12.10 -10.56
N GLU A 218 8.02 -13.29 -10.00
CA GLU A 218 8.95 -13.48 -8.88
C GLU A 218 10.40 -13.18 -9.31
N GLU A 219 10.81 -13.64 -10.49
CA GLU A 219 12.10 -13.29 -11.10
C GLU A 219 12.24 -11.78 -11.29
N LEU A 220 11.24 -11.13 -11.88
CA LEU A 220 11.23 -9.69 -12.11
C LEU A 220 11.26 -8.89 -10.80
N LYS A 221 10.60 -9.38 -9.74
CA LYS A 221 10.66 -8.80 -8.39
C LYS A 221 12.07 -8.90 -7.78
N SER A 222 12.75 -10.03 -7.98
CA SER A 222 14.14 -10.20 -7.58
C SER A 222 15.08 -9.26 -8.34
N GLU A 223 14.96 -9.21 -9.68
CA GLU A 223 15.72 -8.28 -10.52
C GLU A 223 15.48 -6.82 -10.10
N PHE A 224 14.23 -6.46 -9.78
CA PHE A 224 13.88 -5.13 -9.30
C PHE A 224 14.56 -4.79 -7.96
N ALA A 225 14.59 -5.74 -7.02
CA ALA A 225 15.25 -5.56 -5.73
C ALA A 225 16.76 -5.34 -5.89
N GLU A 226 17.42 -6.14 -6.73
CA GLU A 226 18.84 -5.98 -7.02
C GLU A 226 19.17 -4.63 -7.66
N ILE A 227 18.37 -4.20 -8.64
CA ILE A 227 18.55 -2.89 -9.30
C ILE A 227 18.39 -1.76 -8.28
N LYS A 228 17.40 -1.87 -7.38
CA LYS A 228 17.15 -0.87 -6.33
C LYS A 228 18.36 -0.71 -5.40
N ASP A 229 18.91 -1.83 -4.93
CA ASP A 229 20.09 -1.81 -4.05
C ASP A 229 21.32 -1.21 -4.76
N MET A 230 21.53 -1.53 -6.04
CA MET A 230 22.61 -0.96 -6.85
C MET A 230 22.47 0.56 -7.05
N VAL A 231 21.25 1.07 -7.18
CA VAL A 231 20.98 2.52 -7.30
C VAL A 231 21.30 3.23 -5.98
N GLU A 232 20.91 2.65 -4.86
CA GLU A 232 21.13 3.22 -3.53
C GLU A 232 22.61 3.29 -3.18
N GLU A 233 23.37 2.22 -3.44
CA GLU A 233 24.82 2.18 -3.24
C GLU A 233 25.55 3.25 -4.08
N LYS A 234 25.12 3.44 -5.35
CA LYS A 234 25.67 4.48 -6.23
C LYS A 234 25.33 5.89 -5.74
N ARG A 235 24.14 6.13 -5.18
CA ARG A 235 23.73 7.43 -4.60
C ARG A 235 24.61 7.80 -3.40
N GLU A 236 24.90 6.86 -2.52
CA GLU A 236 25.78 7.08 -1.37
C GLU A 236 27.22 7.38 -1.79
N LYS A 237 27.76 6.68 -2.79
CA LYS A 237 29.09 6.98 -3.38
C LYS A 237 29.17 8.42 -3.93
N ILE A 238 28.10 8.95 -4.53
CA ILE A 238 28.06 10.35 -5.00
C ILE A 238 28.05 11.33 -3.83
N LYS A 239 27.24 11.08 -2.79
CA LYS A 239 27.18 11.95 -1.59
C LYS A 239 28.54 12.03 -0.89
N ALA A 240 29.19 10.88 -0.70
CA ALA A 240 30.51 10.79 -0.09
C ALA A 240 31.57 11.57 -0.91
N ASN A 241 31.55 11.44 -2.23
CA ASN A 241 32.49 12.17 -3.11
C ASN A 241 32.26 13.68 -3.09
N LYS A 242 31.01 14.15 -3.05
CA LYS A 242 30.70 15.58 -2.88
C LYS A 242 31.24 16.10 -1.54
N LYS A 243 30.98 15.39 -0.44
CA LYS A 243 31.47 15.76 0.90
C LYS A 243 33.01 15.86 0.93
N ARG A 244 33.70 14.89 0.31
CA ARG A 244 35.17 14.89 0.19
C ARG A 244 35.71 16.07 -0.62
N LYS A 245 35.05 16.45 -1.73
CA LYS A 245 35.43 17.64 -2.52
C LYS A 245 35.27 18.93 -1.71
N THR A 246 34.17 19.09 -0.99
CA THR A 246 33.91 20.28 -0.17
C THR A 246 34.95 20.42 0.94
N LEU A 247 35.25 19.33 1.67
CA LEU A 247 36.29 19.31 2.70
C LEU A 247 37.68 19.67 2.14
N LYS A 248 38.01 19.19 0.94
CA LYS A 248 39.27 19.57 0.27
C LYS A 248 39.33 21.05 -0.08
N LYS A 249 38.21 21.65 -0.52
CA LYS A 249 38.13 23.09 -0.79
C LYS A 249 38.34 23.91 0.48
N ILE A 250 37.63 23.58 1.56
CA ILE A 250 37.76 24.26 2.87
C ILE A 250 39.22 24.22 3.33
N ARG A 251 39.85 23.05 3.33
CA ARG A 251 41.25 22.89 3.75
C ARG A 251 42.22 23.71 2.91
N ASN A 252 41.96 23.82 1.60
CA ASN A 252 42.78 24.66 0.72
C ASN A 252 42.57 26.15 1.02
N THR A 253 41.34 26.59 1.29
CA THR A 253 41.04 27.97 1.67
C THR A 253 41.70 28.33 3.00
N GLU A 254 41.63 27.46 4.02
CA GLU A 254 42.30 27.66 5.31
C GLU A 254 43.81 27.83 5.15
N ARG A 255 44.44 27.02 4.30
CA ARG A 255 45.87 27.17 3.97
C ARG A 255 46.18 28.50 3.30
N LEU A 256 45.34 28.94 2.36
CA LEU A 256 45.52 30.23 1.69
C LEU A 256 45.38 31.40 2.66
N ILE A 257 44.43 31.33 3.60
CA ILE A 257 44.26 32.33 4.65
C ILE A 257 45.52 32.40 5.51
N SER A 258 46.02 31.25 5.99
CA SER A 258 47.25 31.19 6.80
C SER A 258 48.46 31.82 6.07
N VAL A 259 48.63 31.54 4.78
CA VAL A 259 49.72 32.13 3.98
C VAL A 259 49.52 33.64 3.80
N LEU A 260 48.29 34.11 3.60
CA LEU A 260 48.00 35.54 3.51
C LEU A 260 48.27 36.26 4.83
N ASP A 261 47.96 35.64 5.96
CA ASP A 261 48.26 36.18 7.29
C ASP A 261 49.78 36.31 7.51
N GLU A 262 50.55 35.28 7.14
CA GLU A 262 52.02 35.31 7.18
C GLU A 262 52.60 36.42 6.29
N ILE A 263 52.10 36.55 5.05
CA ILE A 263 52.52 37.62 4.12
C ILE A 263 52.17 38.99 4.70
N THR A 264 51.00 39.13 5.33
CA THR A 264 50.53 40.39 5.89
C THR A 264 51.40 40.83 7.08
N GLU A 265 51.69 39.91 8.01
CA GLU A 265 52.56 40.19 9.16
C GLU A 265 54.00 40.50 8.73
N GLU A 266 54.55 39.76 7.77
CA GLU A 266 55.89 40.05 7.25
C GLU A 266 55.92 41.42 6.55
N THR A 267 54.91 41.73 5.73
CA THR A 267 54.80 43.05 5.07
C THR A 267 54.69 44.18 6.09
N LYS A 268 53.92 43.99 7.17
CA LYS A 268 53.78 44.95 8.27
C LYS A 268 55.12 45.16 8.97
N ARG A 269 55.85 44.09 9.27
CA ARG A 269 57.20 44.14 9.87
C ARG A 269 58.17 44.90 8.98
N LEU A 270 58.24 44.58 7.68
CA LEU A 270 59.12 45.23 6.72
C LEU A 270 58.81 46.73 6.58
N LYS A 271 57.52 47.09 6.45
CA LYS A 271 57.10 48.50 6.38
C LYS A 271 57.40 49.26 7.67
N LYS A 272 57.23 48.64 8.85
CA LYS A 272 57.62 49.23 10.14
C LYS A 272 59.12 49.53 10.15
N MET A 273 59.96 48.55 9.80
CA MET A 273 61.42 48.72 9.76
C MET A 273 61.85 49.80 8.76
N GLU A 274 61.24 49.84 7.57
CA GLU A 274 61.53 50.87 6.57
C GLU A 274 61.17 52.26 7.08
N THR A 275 59.98 52.41 7.67
CA THR A 275 59.49 53.68 8.23
C THR A 275 60.37 54.13 9.39
N GLU A 276 60.70 53.25 10.33
CA GLU A 276 61.62 53.54 11.44
C GLU A 276 62.98 54.00 10.92
N LYS A 277 63.56 53.31 9.95
CA LYS A 277 64.86 53.67 9.37
C LYS A 277 64.83 55.06 8.73
N LYS A 278 63.80 55.35 7.92
CA LYS A 278 63.63 56.66 7.26
C LYS A 278 63.37 57.77 8.28
N ALA A 279 62.43 57.57 9.19
CA ALA A 279 62.11 58.53 10.25
C ALA A 279 63.34 58.82 11.13
N SER A 280 64.09 57.79 11.53
CA SER A 280 65.33 57.95 12.30
C SER A 280 66.39 58.75 11.53
N SER A 281 66.51 58.53 10.22
CA SER A 281 67.41 59.31 9.38
C SER A 281 67.01 60.79 9.31
N ILE A 282 65.71 61.08 9.21
CA ILE A 282 65.20 62.46 9.21
C ILE A 282 65.44 63.11 10.57
N LEU A 283 65.08 62.43 11.65
CA LEU A 283 65.26 62.88 13.02
C LEU A 283 66.71 63.28 13.29
N ARG A 284 67.67 62.40 12.97
CA ARG A 284 69.11 62.67 13.13
C ARG A 284 69.61 63.86 12.32
N SER A 285 69.03 64.10 11.14
CA SER A 285 69.42 65.22 10.27
C SER A 285 68.89 66.57 10.75
N VAL A 286 67.78 66.58 11.49
CA VAL A 286 67.10 67.81 11.92
C VAL A 286 67.40 68.15 13.39
N THR A 287 67.54 67.16 14.26
CA THR A 287 67.75 67.37 15.70
C THR A 287 69.08 68.06 16.02
N ASN A 288 69.11 68.79 17.14
CA ASN A 288 70.34 69.31 17.75
C ASN A 288 71.07 68.29 18.63
N LYS A 289 70.46 67.14 18.95
CA LYS A 289 71.04 66.08 19.80
C LYS A 289 71.16 64.73 19.05
N PRO A 290 71.90 64.65 17.93
CA PRO A 290 71.93 63.44 17.10
C PRO A 290 72.57 62.21 17.78
N ARG A 291 73.31 62.42 18.88
CA ARG A 291 73.88 61.33 19.69
C ARG A 291 72.89 60.76 20.70
N GLU A 292 71.91 61.54 21.13
CA GLU A 292 70.87 61.14 22.10
C GLU A 292 69.65 60.59 21.35
N TYR A 293 69.24 61.27 20.28
CA TYR A 293 68.06 60.91 19.49
C TYR A 293 68.45 60.15 18.24
N LYS A 294 68.76 58.86 18.42
CA LYS A 294 69.27 58.02 17.34
C LYS A 294 68.17 57.38 16.52
N ASP A 295 67.23 56.70 17.17
CA ASP A 295 66.28 55.83 16.50
C ASP A 295 64.85 56.12 16.94
N VAL A 296 63.93 56.03 15.98
CA VAL A 296 62.51 56.26 16.16
C VAL A 296 61.81 54.92 16.40
N ASP A 297 60.85 54.92 17.33
CA ASP A 297 59.92 53.83 17.59
C ASP A 297 58.55 54.20 17.00
N VAL A 298 58.18 53.54 15.89
CA VAL A 298 56.91 53.78 15.22
C VAL A 298 55.71 53.28 16.01
N GLU A 299 55.89 52.26 16.84
CA GLU A 299 54.80 51.66 17.61
C GLU A 299 54.42 52.54 18.80
N ASN A 300 55.44 53.00 19.54
CA ASN A 300 55.24 53.89 20.69
C ASN A 300 55.20 55.38 20.30
N ARG A 301 55.36 55.69 18.99
CA ARG A 301 55.41 57.06 18.44
C ARG A 301 56.42 57.95 19.17
N ASN A 302 57.58 57.40 19.52
CA ASN A 302 58.59 58.05 20.34
C ASN A 302 60.01 57.82 19.80
N ILE A 303 61.01 58.33 20.50
CA ILE A 303 62.43 58.03 20.28
C ILE A 303 62.82 56.84 21.16
N LYS A 304 63.51 55.86 20.59
CA LYS A 304 63.98 54.67 21.32
C LYS A 304 64.97 55.08 22.41
N ASN A 305 64.82 54.50 23.60
CA ASN A 305 65.73 54.63 24.75
C ASN A 305 65.91 56.06 25.29
N VAL A 306 64.91 56.94 25.12
CA VAL A 306 64.90 58.27 25.74
C VAL A 306 63.96 58.24 26.95
N SER A 307 64.50 58.56 28.13
CA SER A 307 63.75 58.62 29.39
C SER A 307 63.31 60.03 29.78
N SER A 308 63.83 61.05 29.08
CA SER A 308 63.50 62.46 29.30
C SER A 308 62.25 62.86 28.50
N GLU A 309 61.45 63.77 29.05
CA GLU A 309 60.36 64.38 28.29
C GLU A 309 60.91 65.25 27.17
N LEU A 310 60.38 65.04 25.95
CA LEU A 310 60.73 65.85 24.79
C LEU A 310 60.14 67.26 24.92
N SER A 311 60.95 68.27 24.61
CA SER A 311 60.46 69.65 24.43
C SER A 311 59.49 69.73 23.26
N ASP A 312 58.69 70.81 23.21
CA ASP A 312 57.73 71.02 22.14
C ASP A 312 58.37 71.08 20.74
N GLY A 313 59.56 71.65 20.63
CA GLY A 313 60.33 71.65 19.38
C GLY A 313 60.82 70.25 18.99
N GLU A 314 61.29 69.46 19.96
CA GLU A 314 61.72 68.07 19.71
C GLU A 314 60.54 67.16 19.34
N LYS A 315 59.38 67.33 19.99
CA LYS A 315 58.12 66.67 19.61
C LYS A 315 57.70 67.01 18.18
N HIS A 316 57.85 68.28 17.78
CA HIS A 316 57.52 68.72 16.43
C HIS A 316 58.47 68.12 15.38
N VAL A 317 59.79 68.09 15.65
CA VAL A 317 60.76 67.43 14.78
C VAL A 317 60.49 65.93 14.67
N LEU A 318 60.14 65.28 15.78
CA LEU A 318 59.78 63.87 15.80
C LEU A 318 58.52 63.58 14.97
N ALA A 319 57.48 64.41 15.10
CA ALA A 319 56.25 64.29 14.30
C ALA A 319 56.52 64.41 12.79
N LEU A 320 57.33 65.39 12.38
CA LEU A 320 57.74 65.54 10.98
C LEU A 320 58.60 64.37 10.49
N SER A 321 59.44 63.82 11.36
CA SER A 321 60.25 62.63 11.06
C SER A 321 59.37 61.41 10.82
N PHE A 322 58.29 61.24 11.59
CA PHE A 322 57.27 60.21 11.31
C PHE A 322 56.57 60.45 9.98
N LEU A 323 56.12 61.67 9.72
CA LEU A 323 55.40 62.00 8.50
C LEU A 323 56.23 61.78 7.24
N GLY A 324 57.52 62.14 7.27
CA GLY A 324 58.46 61.90 6.17
C GLY A 324 59.06 60.48 6.14
N GLY A 325 58.94 59.73 7.24
CA GLY A 325 59.28 58.31 7.26
C GLY A 325 58.31 57.47 6.43
N ILE A 326 57.07 57.95 6.30
CA ILE A 326 56.03 57.36 5.45
C ILE A 326 56.25 57.84 4.02
N LYS A 327 56.40 56.91 3.07
CA LYS A 327 56.47 57.27 1.64
C LYS A 327 55.12 57.88 1.21
N LYS A 328 55.14 59.12 0.71
CA LYS A 328 53.97 59.85 0.25
C LYS A 328 54.28 60.64 -1.01
N ASP A 329 53.30 60.73 -1.88
CA ASP A 329 53.38 61.51 -3.12
C ASP A 329 53.20 63.00 -2.80
N MET A 330 52.33 63.34 -1.84
CA MET A 330 52.10 64.72 -1.42
C MET A 330 52.06 64.88 0.11
N MET A 331 52.64 65.97 0.60
CA MET A 331 52.61 66.38 2.01
C MET A 331 52.22 67.85 2.13
N VAL A 332 51.14 68.13 2.87
CA VAL A 332 50.74 69.50 3.23
C VAL A 332 51.06 69.71 4.70
N VAL A 333 51.80 70.77 5.02
CA VAL A 333 52.21 71.07 6.40
C VAL A 333 51.82 72.49 6.74
N ASP A 334 51.02 72.63 7.79
CA ASP A 334 50.60 73.92 8.32
C ASP A 334 51.55 74.37 9.43
N MET A 335 52.08 75.57 9.26
CA MET A 335 53.01 76.28 10.13
C MET A 335 54.15 75.39 10.68
N PRO A 336 54.97 74.75 9.81
CA PRO A 336 56.01 73.80 10.21
C PRO A 336 57.14 74.40 11.07
N PHE A 337 57.27 75.73 11.14
CA PHE A 337 58.42 76.38 11.76
C PHE A 337 58.12 77.05 13.12
N THR A 338 56.86 77.23 13.49
CA THR A 338 56.47 78.10 14.63
C THR A 338 57.06 77.72 15.98
N ARG A 339 57.35 76.43 16.21
CA ARG A 339 57.86 75.91 17.49
C ARG A 339 59.34 75.50 17.46
N LEU A 340 60.05 75.86 16.39
CA LEU A 340 61.42 75.44 16.17
C LEU A 340 62.39 76.61 16.40
N ASP A 341 63.51 76.34 17.07
CA ASP A 341 64.60 77.31 17.15
C ASP A 341 65.25 77.52 15.77
N LYS A 342 66.04 78.59 15.64
CA LYS A 342 66.73 78.94 14.38
C LYS A 342 67.57 77.79 13.81
N THR A 343 68.14 76.93 14.65
CA THR A 343 68.98 75.82 14.24
C THR A 343 68.14 74.66 13.69
N HIS A 344 67.06 74.30 14.38
CA HIS A 344 66.10 73.29 13.96
C HIS A 344 65.38 73.71 12.67
N LYS A 345 64.93 74.97 12.59
CA LYS A 345 64.35 75.56 11.38
C LYS A 345 65.29 75.40 10.19
N ARG A 346 66.55 75.87 10.28
CA ARG A 346 67.53 75.77 9.18
C ARG A 346 67.79 74.34 8.72
N LYS A 347 67.88 73.38 9.64
CA LYS A 347 68.08 71.96 9.30
C LYS A 347 66.83 71.35 8.67
N LEU A 348 65.66 71.69 9.18
CA LEU A 348 64.38 71.23 8.65
C LEU A 348 64.12 71.77 7.25
N LEU A 349 64.36 73.06 7.01
CA LEU A 349 64.27 73.71 5.70
C LEU A 349 65.06 72.91 4.64
N LYS A 350 66.29 72.49 4.93
CA LYS A 350 67.10 71.66 4.01
C LYS A 350 66.52 70.26 3.76
N LYS A 351 65.75 69.72 4.71
CA LYS A 351 65.28 68.33 4.67
C LYS A 351 63.87 68.20 4.09
N ILE A 352 63.02 69.21 4.28
CA ILE A 352 61.62 69.26 3.83
C ILE A 352 61.42 68.82 2.37
N PRO A 353 62.20 69.31 1.38
CA PRO A 353 61.99 68.92 -0.03
C PRO A 353 62.16 67.42 -0.29
N SER A 354 62.84 66.69 0.61
CA SER A 354 63.06 65.25 0.48
C SER A 354 62.03 64.39 1.23
N LEU A 355 61.02 64.99 1.87
CA LEU A 355 60.04 64.28 2.71
C LEU A 355 58.88 63.68 1.90
N ALA A 356 58.56 64.23 0.73
CA ALA A 356 57.54 63.74 -0.20
C ALA A 356 57.89 64.19 -1.64
N GLU A 357 57.22 63.65 -2.65
CA GLU A 357 57.43 64.09 -4.05
C GLU A 357 56.94 65.53 -4.25
N GLN A 358 55.83 65.90 -3.61
CA GLN A 358 55.30 67.26 -3.55
C GLN A 358 55.11 67.70 -2.10
N VAL A 359 55.63 68.88 -1.75
CA VAL A 359 55.42 69.48 -0.43
C VAL A 359 54.77 70.85 -0.57
N ILE A 360 53.66 71.06 0.13
CA ILE A 360 52.97 72.34 0.25
C ILE A 360 53.14 72.81 1.69
N LEU A 361 53.78 73.96 1.87
CA LEU A 361 53.96 74.58 3.18
C LEU A 361 53.03 75.78 3.30
N MET A 362 52.31 75.85 4.41
CA MET A 362 51.55 77.03 4.79
C MET A 362 52.25 77.66 5.98
N ASP A 363 52.75 78.88 5.86
CA ASP A 363 53.37 79.58 6.97
C ASP A 363 53.18 81.09 6.85
N THR A 364 53.30 81.76 7.98
CA THR A 364 53.27 83.21 8.10
C THR A 364 54.66 83.83 7.93
N ASP A 365 55.74 83.06 8.15
CA ASP A 365 57.13 83.52 8.05
C ASP A 365 57.66 83.38 6.63
N VAL A 366 57.29 84.35 5.77
CA VAL A 366 57.60 84.33 4.33
C VAL A 366 59.11 84.40 4.06
N ASP A 367 59.86 85.11 4.89
CA ASP A 367 61.29 85.35 4.64
C ASP A 367 62.14 84.10 4.84
N GLU A 368 61.71 83.18 5.71
CA GLU A 368 62.34 81.87 5.87
C GLU A 368 62.03 80.92 4.69
N ILE A 369 60.88 81.05 4.04
CA ILE A 369 60.40 80.16 2.97
C ILE A 369 60.89 80.56 1.58
N LYS A 370 61.12 81.87 1.33
CA LYS A 370 61.63 82.39 0.04
C LYS A 370 62.92 81.71 -0.41
N ASN A 371 63.72 81.20 0.51
CA ASN A 371 64.99 80.52 0.21
C ASN A 371 64.83 79.03 -0.16
N LEU A 372 63.62 78.46 -0.05
CA LEU A 372 63.36 77.04 -0.30
C LEU A 372 62.73 76.73 -1.65
N THR A 373 61.94 77.65 -2.18
CA THR A 373 61.11 77.41 -3.36
C THR A 373 60.93 78.71 -4.12
N GLU A 374 60.92 78.59 -5.44
CA GLU A 374 60.60 79.69 -6.36
C GLU A 374 59.09 79.95 -6.42
N ASN A 375 58.26 78.99 -5.97
CA ASN A 375 56.80 79.08 -5.99
C ASN A 375 56.27 79.48 -4.60
N VAL A 376 56.10 80.78 -4.36
CA VAL A 376 55.52 81.34 -3.12
C VAL A 376 54.18 81.99 -3.44
N TYR A 377 53.11 81.51 -2.79
CA TYR A 377 51.76 82.02 -3.02
C TYR A 377 51.27 82.83 -1.81
N HIS A 378 50.97 84.10 -2.03
CA HIS A 378 50.41 84.97 -0.99
C HIS A 378 48.89 84.90 -1.00
N ILE A 379 48.30 84.36 0.07
CA ILE A 379 46.85 84.38 0.28
C ILE A 379 46.49 85.71 0.95
N ARG A 380 45.75 86.57 0.23
CA ARG A 380 45.17 87.81 0.78
C ARG A 380 43.66 87.66 0.86
N HIS A 381 43.10 88.01 2.01
CA HIS A 381 41.65 88.07 2.18
C HIS A 381 41.14 89.43 1.69
N ASP A 382 40.79 89.51 0.41
CA ASP A 382 40.14 90.71 -0.14
C ASP A 382 38.67 90.71 0.27
N GLN A 383 38.24 91.64 1.12
CA GLN A 383 36.84 91.73 1.55
C GLN A 383 35.90 92.16 0.41
N GLU A 384 36.44 92.61 -0.73
CA GLU A 384 35.66 92.91 -1.92
C GLU A 384 36.31 92.31 -3.19
N ARG A 385 35.95 91.05 -3.49
CA ARG A 385 36.10 90.32 -4.77
C ARG A 385 37.40 89.52 -5.01
N ARG A 386 37.17 88.25 -5.34
CA ARG A 386 37.99 87.31 -6.17
C ARG A 386 39.46 87.16 -5.80
N ILE A 387 39.79 85.97 -5.27
CA ILE A 387 41.15 85.41 -5.12
C ILE A 387 41.96 85.73 -6.39
N SER A 388 42.95 86.60 -6.26
CA SER A 388 43.95 86.88 -7.28
C SER A 388 45.28 86.30 -6.81
N VAL A 389 45.82 85.37 -7.61
CA VAL A 389 47.15 84.79 -7.39
C VAL A 389 48.18 85.81 -7.92
N ILE A 390 49.00 86.35 -7.02
CA ILE A 390 50.16 87.17 -7.39
C ILE A 390 51.34 86.21 -7.46
N THR A 391 51.91 86.04 -8.66
CA THR A 391 53.13 85.28 -8.94
C THR A 391 54.38 85.99 -8.45
#